data_AF-A0AB38I718-F1
#
_entry.id   AF-A0AB38I718-F1
#
_cell.length_a   1.000
_cell.length_b   1.000
_cell.length_c   1.000
_cell.angle_alpha   90.00
_cell.angle_beta   90.00
_cell.angle_gamma   90.00
#
_symmetry.space_group_name_H-M   'P 1'
#
loop_
_entity.id
_entity.type
_entity.pdbx_description
1 polymer ?
#
loop_
_entity_poly.entity_id
_entity_poly.type
_entity_poly.pdbx_seq_one_letter_code
_entity_poly.pdbx_strand_id
1 'polypeptide(L)'
;MEKPNFGAEHVFRPATHADRVDALRVLVNALPGRRPVDMELMLAAFELALEGCSRWAVAQATREILQGSLGHGFMPSPPELRREIDRIMAPHLAARRREAEAERLYRWPEDDKPCALPAPVGDPGAVARWRAKRDSEKADAAVKAASPPVDPALFGDREARKKRTSADAVSGFLSRQHRRHFHSSEADQESDP
;
A
#
# COMPACT_ATOMS: atom_id res chain seq x y z
N MET A 1 21.71 6.94 25.94
CA MET A 1 21.38 8.02 24.99
C MET A 1 20.01 7.71 24.41
N GLU A 2 18.97 8.42 24.85
CA GLU A 2 17.63 8.30 24.26
C GLU A 2 17.69 8.73 22.79
N LYS A 3 17.18 7.88 21.89
CA LYS A 3 16.98 8.27 20.49
C LYS A 3 15.85 9.30 20.51
N PRO A 4 16.07 10.54 20.02
CA PRO A 4 15.00 11.52 19.99
C PRO A 4 13.88 10.96 19.10
N ASN A 5 12.75 10.62 19.74
CA ASN A 5 11.60 10.00 19.11
C ASN A 5 10.78 11.10 18.42
N PHE A 6 11.29 11.61 17.31
CA PHE A 6 10.47 12.42 16.41
C PHE A 6 9.50 11.44 15.73
N GLY A 7 8.18 11.59 15.98
CA GLY A 7 7.16 10.69 15.42
C GLY A 7 7.30 10.46 13.91
N ALA A 8 6.72 9.37 13.38
CA ALA A 8 6.94 8.87 12.02
C ALA A 8 6.86 9.96 10.91
N GLU A 9 5.99 10.95 11.08
CA GLU A 9 5.80 12.08 10.16
C GLU A 9 7.04 12.99 10.04
N HIS A 10 7.81 13.15 11.12
CA HIS A 10 8.98 14.03 11.11
C HIS A 10 10.14 13.48 10.27
N VAL A 11 10.19 12.16 10.07
CA VAL A 11 11.22 11.49 9.26
C VAL A 11 11.13 11.90 7.79
N PHE A 12 9.91 12.15 7.30
CA PHE A 12 9.65 12.46 5.89
C PHE A 12 9.51 13.95 5.59
N ARG A 13 9.62 14.82 6.60
CA ARG A 13 9.53 16.27 6.40
C ARG A 13 10.65 16.75 5.46
N PRO A 14 10.33 17.49 4.38
CA PRO A 14 11.34 17.97 3.45
C PRO A 14 12.31 18.92 4.15
N ALA A 15 13.60 18.81 3.81
CA ALA A 15 14.63 19.71 4.30
C ALA A 15 14.45 21.11 3.68
N THR A 16 14.54 22.14 4.51
CA THR A 16 14.62 23.52 4.03
C THR A 16 16.03 23.82 3.52
N HIS A 17 16.20 24.90 2.74
CA HIS A 17 17.52 25.36 2.33
C HIS A 17 18.43 25.64 3.54
N ALA A 18 17.88 26.26 4.59
CA ALA A 18 18.62 26.52 5.83
C ALA A 18 19.14 25.23 6.49
N ASP A 19 18.30 24.19 6.58
CA ASP A 19 18.72 22.89 7.14
C ASP A 19 19.90 22.28 6.36
N ARG A 20 19.89 22.40 5.02
CA ARG A 20 20.97 21.89 4.15
C ARG A 20 22.25 22.69 4.35
N VAL A 21 22.17 24.02 4.40
CA VAL A 21 23.33 24.90 4.61
C VAL A 21 23.93 24.67 5.99
N ASP A 22 23.11 24.50 7.03
CA ASP A 22 23.60 24.25 8.38
C ASP A 22 24.33 22.91 8.49
N ALA A 23 23.83 21.86 7.84
CA ALA A 23 24.53 20.58 7.74
C ALA A 23 25.90 20.73 7.05
N LEU A 24 25.96 21.46 5.93
CA LEU A 24 27.23 21.73 5.23
C LEU A 24 28.20 22.54 6.09
N ARG A 25 27.72 23.55 6.81
CA ARG A 25 28.55 24.33 7.76
C ARG A 25 29.20 23.44 8.81
N VAL A 26 28.45 22.49 9.37
CA VAL A 26 28.99 21.52 10.34
C VAL A 26 30.07 20.67 9.70
N LEU A 27 29.83 20.12 8.50
CA LEU A 27 30.78 19.25 7.81
C LEU A 27 32.06 19.99 7.41
N VAL A 28 31.96 21.21 6.88
CA VAL A 28 33.10 22.05 6.49
C VAL A 28 33.97 22.40 7.70
N ASN A 29 33.37 22.64 8.86
CA ASN A 29 34.12 22.99 10.07
C ASN A 29 34.79 21.77 10.73
N ALA A 30 34.18 20.59 10.60
CA ALA A 30 34.65 19.39 11.29
C ALA A 30 35.63 18.55 10.48
N LEU A 31 35.54 18.59 9.14
CA LEU A 31 36.30 17.70 8.26
C LEU A 31 37.24 18.48 7.33
N PRO A 32 38.47 17.99 7.13
CA PRO A 32 39.37 18.55 6.12
C PRO A 32 38.75 18.37 4.72
N GLY A 33 38.56 19.48 4.02
CA GLY A 33 38.05 19.52 2.65
C GLY A 33 39.10 20.02 1.65
N ARG A 34 38.94 19.64 0.39
CA ARG A 34 39.63 20.32 -0.70
C ARG A 34 39.01 21.72 -0.84
N ARG A 35 39.83 22.77 -0.86
CA ARG A 35 39.34 24.12 -1.18
C ARG A 35 38.76 24.09 -2.61
N PRO A 36 37.47 24.34 -2.80
CA PRO A 36 36.94 24.46 -4.15
C PRO A 36 37.51 25.72 -4.79
N VAL A 37 37.60 25.71 -6.12
CA VAL A 37 38.00 26.88 -6.90
C VAL A 37 36.92 27.97 -6.82
N ASP A 38 35.66 27.57 -6.70
CA ASP A 38 34.50 28.43 -6.53
C ASP A 38 33.55 27.86 -5.46
N MET A 39 33.27 28.66 -4.43
CA MET A 39 32.40 28.27 -3.31
C MET A 39 30.92 28.26 -3.72
N GLU A 40 30.50 29.14 -4.62
CA GLU A 40 29.09 29.21 -5.06
C GLU A 40 28.73 27.98 -5.88
N LEU A 41 29.63 27.57 -6.79
CA LEU A 41 29.45 26.36 -7.58
C LEU A 41 29.41 25.10 -6.69
N MET A 42 30.24 25.06 -5.64
CA MET A 42 30.23 23.95 -4.68
C MET A 42 28.89 23.87 -3.95
N LEU A 43 28.38 25.01 -3.45
CA LEU A 43 27.08 25.07 -2.79
C LEU A 43 25.95 24.65 -3.72
N ALA A 44 25.91 25.17 -4.96
CA ALA A 44 24.91 24.79 -5.96
C ALA A 44 24.93 23.27 -6.24
N ALA A 45 26.11 22.65 -6.31
CA ALA A 45 26.24 21.21 -6.49
C ALA A 45 25.66 20.42 -5.31
N PHE A 46 25.86 20.88 -4.07
CA PHE A 46 25.25 20.28 -2.89
C PHE A 46 23.74 20.50 -2.83
N GLU A 47 23.25 21.67 -3.23
CA GLU A 47 21.81 21.94 -3.29
C GLU A 47 21.09 20.98 -4.24
N LEU A 48 21.65 20.78 -5.43
CA LEU A 48 21.12 19.84 -6.42
C LEU A 48 21.17 18.40 -5.89
N ALA A 49 22.29 18.00 -5.27
CA ALA A 49 22.43 16.65 -4.73
C ALA A 49 21.45 16.37 -3.57
N LEU A 50 21.13 17.40 -2.77
CA LEU A 50 20.27 17.30 -1.59
C LEU A 50 18.80 17.66 -1.87
N GLU A 51 18.44 17.85 -3.13
CA GLU A 51 17.06 18.12 -3.53
C GLU A 51 16.13 16.94 -3.15
N GLY A 52 14.97 17.27 -2.58
CA GLY A 52 13.97 16.28 -2.16
C GLY A 52 14.33 15.47 -0.91
N CYS A 53 15.49 15.72 -0.29
CA CYS A 53 15.91 15.00 0.91
C CYS A 53 15.10 15.42 2.15
N SER A 54 14.91 14.51 3.10
CA SER A 54 14.25 14.84 4.36
C SER A 54 15.21 15.53 5.34
N ARG A 55 14.65 16.42 6.16
CA ARG A 55 15.39 17.14 7.20
C ARG A 55 16.08 16.18 8.17
N TRP A 56 15.35 15.13 8.56
CA TRP A 56 15.87 14.12 9.48
C TRP A 56 17.05 13.34 8.87
N ALA A 57 16.95 12.95 7.60
CA ALA A 57 18.02 12.19 6.96
C ALA A 57 19.28 13.02 6.76
N VAL A 58 19.16 14.30 6.41
CA VAL A 58 20.31 15.22 6.33
C VAL A 58 21.01 15.34 7.69
N ALA A 59 20.25 15.48 8.78
CA ALA A 59 20.80 15.57 10.13
C ALA A 59 21.46 14.25 10.59
N GLN A 60 20.83 13.10 10.33
CA GLN A 60 21.43 11.80 10.67
C GLN A 60 22.65 11.49 9.81
N ALA A 61 22.62 11.76 8.50
CA ALA A 61 23.78 11.57 7.62
C ALA A 61 24.97 12.40 8.10
N THR A 62 24.73 13.67 8.45
CA THR A 62 25.79 14.53 9.03
C THR A 62 26.39 13.90 10.30
N ARG A 63 25.55 13.37 11.19
CA ARG A 63 26.01 12.70 12.41
C ARG A 63 26.81 11.43 12.13
N GLU A 64 26.32 10.55 11.26
CA GLU A 64 26.98 9.29 10.93
C GLU A 64 28.31 9.50 10.20
N ILE A 65 28.38 10.53 9.34
CA ILE A 65 29.61 10.95 8.66
C ILE A 65 30.67 11.41 9.68
N LEU A 66 30.27 12.22 10.66
CA LEU A 66 31.16 12.62 11.76
C LEU A 66 31.60 11.44 12.63
N GLN A 67 30.83 10.35 12.65
CA GLN A 67 31.17 9.09 13.31
C GLN A 67 32.02 8.16 12.43
N GLY A 68 32.33 8.55 11.19
CA GLY A 68 33.22 7.83 10.29
C GLY A 68 32.55 6.87 9.31
N SER A 69 31.26 7.06 8.97
CA SER A 69 30.53 6.15 8.09
C SER A 69 31.09 6.02 6.66
N LEU A 70 31.76 7.04 6.14
CA LEU A 70 32.30 7.08 4.78
C LEU A 70 33.62 6.31 4.61
N GLY A 71 34.22 5.81 5.69
CA GLY A 71 35.51 5.11 5.65
C GLY A 71 36.71 6.01 5.37
N HIS A 72 36.51 7.33 5.26
CA HIS A 72 37.56 8.34 5.13
C HIS A 72 37.29 9.55 6.01
N GLY A 73 38.34 10.28 6.37
CA GLY A 73 38.25 11.48 7.21
C GLY A 73 38.03 12.80 6.45
N PHE A 74 37.77 12.76 5.14
CA PHE A 74 37.59 13.96 4.32
C PHE A 74 36.13 14.42 4.23
N MET A 75 35.96 15.70 3.89
CA MET A 75 34.67 16.28 3.51
C MET A 75 34.01 15.42 2.41
N PRO A 76 32.73 15.01 2.57
CA PRO A 76 32.02 14.25 1.56
C PRO A 76 31.85 15.07 0.27
N SER A 77 31.89 14.40 -0.87
CA SER A 77 31.40 14.96 -2.12
C SER A 77 29.85 15.00 -2.14
N PRO A 78 29.22 15.88 -2.95
CA PRO A 78 27.77 15.94 -3.08
C PRO A 78 27.08 14.57 -3.32
N PRO A 79 27.57 13.69 -4.23
CA PRO A 79 26.95 12.38 -4.43
C PRO A 79 27.20 11.41 -3.26
N GLU A 80 28.31 11.53 -2.52
CA GLU A 80 28.55 10.70 -1.34
C GLU A 80 27.58 11.05 -0.21
N LEU A 81 27.36 12.34 0.04
CA LEU A 81 26.38 12.79 1.02
C LEU A 81 24.96 12.32 0.64
N ARG A 82 24.61 12.38 -0.66
CA ARG A 82 23.33 11.86 -1.15
C ARG A 82 23.18 10.36 -0.94
N ARG A 83 24.20 9.57 -1.29
CA ARG A 83 24.19 8.11 -1.08
C ARG A 83 24.00 7.75 0.39
N GLU A 84 24.64 8.50 1.28
CA GLU A 84 24.52 8.28 2.71
C GLU A 84 23.11 8.59 3.24
N ILE A 85 22.50 9.67 2.75
CA ILE A 85 21.11 10.00 3.02
C ILE A 85 20.17 8.91 2.52
N ASP A 86 20.37 8.42 1.30
CA ASP A 86 19.55 7.36 0.71
C ASP A 86 19.70 6.05 1.50
N ARG A 87 20.91 5.73 1.98
CA ARG A 87 21.18 4.56 2.86
C ARG A 87 20.40 4.66 4.17
N ILE A 88 20.40 5.82 4.80
CA ILE A 88 19.70 6.07 6.06
C ILE A 88 18.17 6.04 5.87
N MET A 89 17.67 6.54 4.74
CA MET A 89 16.23 6.54 4.44
C MET A 89 15.69 5.20 3.95
N ALA A 90 16.54 4.32 3.40
CA ALA A 90 16.16 3.01 2.89
C ALA A 90 15.24 2.19 3.83
N PRO A 91 15.54 2.00 5.14
CA PRO A 91 14.65 1.26 6.04
C PRO A 91 13.29 1.93 6.22
N HIS A 92 13.23 3.26 6.27
CA HIS A 92 11.97 4.00 6.44
C HIS A 92 11.09 3.92 5.19
N LEU A 93 11.70 4.03 4.01
CA LEU A 93 11.01 3.85 2.75
C LEU A 93 10.51 2.42 2.59
N ALA A 94 11.30 1.41 2.99
CA ALA A 94 10.88 0.02 2.99
C ALA A 94 9.71 -0.24 3.94
N ALA A 95 9.73 0.34 5.15
CA ALA A 95 8.61 0.23 6.09
C ALA A 95 7.32 0.81 5.51
N ARG A 96 7.38 2.03 4.95
CA ARG A 96 6.23 2.68 4.32
C ARG A 96 5.68 1.90 3.12
N ARG A 97 6.56 1.25 2.33
CA ARG A 97 6.14 0.35 1.25
C ARG A 97 5.40 -0.88 1.78
N ARG A 98 5.91 -1.51 2.85
CA ARG A 98 5.24 -2.65 3.48
C ARG A 98 3.87 -2.28 4.04
N GLU A 99 3.75 -1.11 4.67
CA GLU A 99 2.46 -0.60 5.17
C GLU A 99 1.46 -0.39 4.03
N ALA A 100 1.89 0.22 2.92
CA ALA A 100 1.04 0.41 1.75
C ALA A 100 0.65 -0.92 1.07
N GLU A 101 1.55 -1.90 1.03
CA GLU A 101 1.27 -3.24 0.52
C GLU A 101 0.32 -4.01 1.44
N ALA A 102 0.49 -3.91 2.76
CA ALA A 102 -0.41 -4.50 3.75
C ALA A 102 -1.81 -3.89 3.64
N GLU A 103 -1.91 -2.57 3.56
CA GLU A 103 -3.18 -1.87 3.31
C GLU A 103 -3.85 -2.39 2.04
N ARG A 104 -3.10 -2.59 0.95
CA ARG A 104 -3.65 -3.13 -0.30
C ARG A 104 -4.11 -4.59 -0.15
N LEU A 105 -3.38 -5.42 0.58
CA LEU A 105 -3.67 -6.85 0.75
C LEU A 105 -4.86 -7.10 1.67
N TYR A 106 -4.98 -6.30 2.73
CA TYR A 106 -6.01 -6.47 3.76
C TYR A 106 -7.21 -5.54 3.58
N ARG A 107 -7.23 -4.68 2.55
CA ARG A 107 -8.41 -3.93 2.16
C ARG A 107 -9.47 -4.88 1.62
N TRP A 108 -10.54 -5.08 2.38
CA TRP A 108 -11.70 -5.83 1.91
C TRP A 108 -12.62 -4.92 1.10
N PRO A 109 -13.29 -5.42 0.05
CA PRO A 109 -14.31 -4.66 -0.69
C PRO A 109 -15.49 -4.19 0.19
N GLU A 110 -15.59 -4.73 1.40
CA GLU A 110 -16.60 -4.40 2.40
C GLU A 110 -16.21 -3.21 3.27
N ASP A 111 -14.92 -2.87 3.35
CA ASP A 111 -14.43 -1.70 4.10
C ASP A 111 -14.80 -0.37 3.41
N ASP A 112 -14.92 -0.40 2.07
CA ASP A 112 -15.37 0.74 1.27
C ASP A 112 -16.91 0.89 1.23
N LYS A 113 -17.66 -0.10 1.75
CA LYS A 113 -19.12 0.04 1.87
C LYS A 113 -19.40 1.00 3.01
N PRO A 114 -20.21 2.06 2.81
CA PRO A 114 -20.58 2.93 3.90
C PRO A 114 -21.21 2.09 5.00
N CYS A 115 -20.57 2.07 6.18
CA CYS A 115 -21.17 1.54 7.39
C CYS A 115 -22.56 2.16 7.51
N ALA A 116 -23.57 1.31 7.38
CA ALA A 116 -24.91 1.45 7.93
C ALA A 116 -25.15 2.82 8.61
N LEU A 117 -25.66 3.82 7.87
CA LEU A 117 -25.92 5.15 8.44
C LEU A 117 -26.75 5.02 9.73
N PRO A 118 -26.39 5.77 10.79
CA PRO A 118 -27.12 5.75 12.05
C PRO A 118 -28.58 6.15 11.84
N ALA A 119 -29.48 5.66 12.70
CA ALA A 119 -30.90 5.99 12.60
C ALA A 119 -31.12 7.51 12.66
N PRO A 120 -31.98 8.09 11.79
CA PRO A 120 -32.29 9.51 11.84
C PRO A 120 -32.91 9.88 13.20
N VAL A 121 -32.51 11.02 13.75
CA VAL A 121 -32.98 11.51 15.05
C VAL A 121 -34.10 12.54 14.84
N GLY A 122 -35.21 12.42 15.60
CA GLY A 122 -36.23 13.47 15.70
C GLY A 122 -37.57 13.17 15.01
N ASP A 123 -37.58 12.85 13.72
CA ASP A 123 -38.84 12.60 12.98
C ASP A 123 -39.28 11.11 13.09
N PRO A 124 -40.41 10.80 13.77
CA PRO A 124 -40.93 9.44 13.86
C PRO A 124 -41.26 8.82 12.49
N GLY A 125 -41.65 9.63 11.49
CA GLY A 125 -41.86 9.16 10.12
C GLY A 125 -40.57 8.76 9.42
N ALA A 126 -39.48 9.50 9.63
CA ALA A 126 -38.16 9.16 9.11
C ALA A 126 -37.60 7.90 9.77
N VAL A 127 -37.81 7.71 11.08
CA VAL A 127 -37.41 6.48 11.79
C VAL A 127 -38.16 5.27 11.26
N ALA A 128 -39.47 5.38 11.03
CA ALA A 128 -40.27 4.29 10.46
C ALA A 128 -39.80 3.89 9.05
N ARG A 129 -39.52 4.87 8.18
CA ARG A 129 -38.97 4.63 6.83
C ARG A 129 -37.58 3.99 6.87
N TRP A 130 -36.72 4.43 7.78
CA TRP A 130 -35.39 3.84 7.99
C TRP A 130 -35.49 2.38 8.47
N ARG A 131 -36.39 2.08 9.41
CA ARG A 131 -36.62 0.71 9.91
C ARG A 131 -37.16 -0.21 8.81
N ALA A 132 -38.16 0.24 8.06
CA ALA A 132 -38.73 -0.53 6.95
C ALA A 132 -37.66 -0.90 5.90
N LYS A 133 -36.78 0.05 5.55
CA LYS A 133 -35.65 -0.20 4.64
C LYS A 133 -34.65 -1.21 5.22
N ARG A 134 -34.39 -1.18 6.53
CA ARG A 134 -33.51 -2.16 7.19
C ARG A 134 -34.10 -3.56 7.23
N ASP A 135 -35.40 -3.66 7.49
CA ASP A 135 -36.09 -4.93 7.55
C ASP A 135 -36.13 -5.58 6.16
N SER A 136 -36.30 -4.79 5.09
CA SER A 136 -36.19 -5.31 3.71
C SER A 136 -34.76 -5.76 3.36
N GLU A 137 -33.73 -4.96 3.67
CA GLU A 137 -32.33 -5.34 3.46
C GLU A 137 -31.95 -6.62 4.24
N LYS A 138 -32.48 -6.79 5.45
CA LYS A 138 -32.27 -7.98 6.28
C LYS A 138 -33.00 -9.20 5.70
N ALA A 139 -34.21 -9.02 5.16
CA ALA A 139 -34.93 -10.09 4.48
C ALA A 139 -34.20 -10.53 3.20
N ASP A 140 -33.71 -9.60 2.38
CA ASP A 140 -32.94 -9.90 1.18
C ASP A 140 -31.63 -10.62 1.50
N ALA A 141 -30.93 -10.19 2.57
CA ALA A 141 -29.74 -10.88 3.06
C ALA A 141 -30.04 -12.30 3.55
N ALA A 142 -31.18 -12.51 4.23
CA ALA A 142 -31.61 -13.83 4.67
C ALA A 142 -31.95 -14.75 3.50
N VAL A 143 -32.62 -14.23 2.45
CA VAL A 143 -32.90 -14.97 1.21
C VAL A 143 -31.60 -15.32 0.48
N LYS A 144 -30.65 -14.39 0.41
CA LYS A 144 -29.34 -14.62 -0.19
C LYS A 144 -28.48 -15.62 0.60
N ALA A 145 -28.58 -15.62 1.93
CA ALA A 145 -27.91 -16.59 2.80
C ALA A 145 -28.56 -17.97 2.79
N ALA A 146 -29.88 -18.04 2.62
CA ALA A 146 -30.64 -19.28 2.46
C ALA A 146 -30.48 -19.87 1.05
N SER A 147 -30.11 -19.05 0.06
CA SER A 147 -29.71 -19.53 -1.25
C SER A 147 -28.35 -20.23 -1.14
N PRO A 148 -28.23 -21.50 -1.57
CA PRO A 148 -26.98 -22.23 -1.43
C PRO A 148 -25.87 -21.52 -2.23
N PRO A 149 -24.72 -21.19 -1.61
CA PRO A 149 -23.61 -20.47 -2.27
C PRO A 149 -22.89 -21.33 -3.33
N VAL A 150 -23.30 -22.59 -3.44
CA VAL A 150 -22.65 -23.61 -4.24
C VAL A 150 -23.76 -24.34 -4.98
N ASP A 151 -23.67 -24.40 -6.31
CA ASP A 151 -24.56 -25.21 -7.14
C ASP A 151 -24.63 -26.64 -6.55
N PRO A 152 -25.80 -27.10 -6.07
CA PRO A 152 -25.95 -28.44 -5.51
C PRO A 152 -25.51 -29.54 -6.49
N ALA A 153 -25.48 -29.26 -7.80
CA ALA A 153 -24.96 -30.17 -8.81
C ALA A 153 -23.42 -30.33 -8.79
N LEU A 154 -22.68 -29.36 -8.26
CA LEU A 154 -21.21 -29.42 -8.13
C LEU A 154 -20.78 -30.25 -6.92
N PHE A 155 -21.47 -30.10 -5.79
CA PHE A 155 -21.14 -30.80 -4.56
C PHE A 155 -22.39 -31.43 -3.96
N GLY A 156 -22.72 -32.64 -4.42
CA GLY A 156 -23.82 -33.41 -3.83
C GLY A 156 -23.64 -33.63 -2.32
N ASP A 157 -24.71 -34.05 -1.66
CA ASP A 157 -24.70 -34.35 -0.23
C ASP A 157 -23.54 -35.26 0.18
N ARG A 158 -23.08 -35.13 1.43
CA ARG A 158 -21.92 -35.89 1.96
C ARG A 158 -22.07 -37.40 1.72
N GLU A 159 -23.28 -37.93 1.86
CA GLU A 159 -23.59 -39.35 1.61
C GLU A 159 -23.59 -39.70 0.11
N ALA A 160 -23.98 -38.77 -0.76
CA ALA A 160 -23.87 -38.94 -2.22
C ALA A 160 -22.40 -38.90 -2.68
N ARG A 161 -21.55 -38.10 -2.02
CA ARG A 161 -20.10 -38.06 -2.27
C ARG A 161 -19.39 -39.35 -1.89
N LYS A 162 -19.79 -40.00 -0.78
CA LYS A 162 -19.21 -41.30 -0.36
C LYS A 162 -19.55 -42.45 -1.32
N LYS A 163 -20.68 -42.35 -2.03
CA LYS A 163 -21.13 -43.38 -2.98
C LYS A 163 -20.61 -43.16 -4.41
N ARG A 164 -20.04 -41.98 -4.71
CA ARG A 164 -19.46 -41.70 -6.02
C ARG A 164 -18.17 -42.48 -6.21
N THR A 165 -18.10 -43.25 -7.29
CA THR A 165 -16.85 -43.85 -7.74
C THR A 165 -16.02 -42.85 -8.54
N SER A 166 -14.73 -43.11 -8.70
CA SER A 166 -13.85 -42.30 -9.55
C SER A 166 -14.35 -42.21 -11.00
N ALA A 167 -14.99 -43.28 -11.51
CA ALA A 167 -15.60 -43.31 -12.84
C ALA A 167 -16.76 -42.32 -12.98
N ASP A 168 -17.60 -42.19 -11.96
CA ASP A 168 -18.74 -41.25 -11.95
C ASP A 168 -18.27 -39.79 -11.95
N ALA A 169 -17.16 -39.50 -11.26
CA ALA A 169 -16.56 -38.18 -11.21
C ALA A 169 -16.00 -37.76 -12.58
N VAL A 170 -15.31 -38.68 -13.27
CA VAL A 170 -14.77 -38.45 -14.62
C VAL A 170 -15.88 -38.29 -15.65
N SER A 171 -16.91 -39.14 -15.60
CA SER A 171 -18.08 -39.05 -16.48
C SER A 171 -18.80 -37.70 -16.33
N GLY A 172 -19.07 -37.27 -15.09
CA GLY A 172 -19.69 -35.97 -14.83
C GLY A 172 -18.84 -34.77 -15.28
N PHE A 173 -17.50 -34.88 -15.22
CA PHE A 173 -16.60 -33.84 -15.74
C PHE A 173 -16.69 -33.76 -17.28
N LEU A 174 -16.64 -34.90 -17.98
CA LEU A 174 -16.72 -34.97 -19.44
C LEU A 174 -18.06 -34.47 -19.98
N SER A 175 -19.19 -34.83 -19.36
CA SER A 175 -20.51 -34.34 -19.77
C SER A 175 -20.65 -32.82 -19.62
N ARG A 176 -19.97 -32.21 -18.64
CA ARG A 176 -19.96 -30.75 -18.45
C ARG A 176 -19.12 -30.01 -19.47
N GLN A 177 -18.01 -30.60 -19.93
CA GLN A 177 -17.24 -30.05 -21.05
C GLN A 177 -18.11 -29.99 -22.32
N HIS A 178 -18.85 -31.07 -22.62
CA HIS A 178 -19.78 -31.09 -23.75
C HIS A 178 -20.88 -30.03 -23.65
N ARG A 179 -21.45 -29.82 -22.46
CA ARG A 179 -22.52 -28.81 -22.26
C ARG A 179 -22.04 -27.38 -22.50
N ARG A 180 -20.78 -27.07 -22.20
CA ARG A 180 -20.20 -25.74 -22.44
C ARG A 180 -19.96 -25.47 -23.92
N HIS A 181 -19.73 -26.51 -24.73
CA HIS A 181 -19.52 -26.35 -26.18
C HIS A 181 -20.81 -26.15 -26.98
N PHE A 182 -21.98 -26.56 -26.47
CA PHE A 182 -23.26 -26.34 -27.17
C PHE A 182 -23.86 -24.95 -26.96
N HIS A 183 -23.52 -24.24 -25.87
CA HIS A 183 -24.04 -22.88 -25.64
C HIS A 183 -23.28 -21.78 -26.39
N SER A 184 -22.14 -22.09 -27.00
CA SER A 184 -21.41 -21.14 -27.85
C SER A 184 -21.83 -21.17 -29.32
N SER A 185 -22.70 -22.09 -29.74
CA SER A 185 -23.13 -22.19 -31.15
C SER A 185 -24.51 -21.57 -31.46
N GLU A 186 -25.24 -21.05 -30.46
CA GLU A 186 -26.55 -20.42 -30.66
C GLU A 186 -26.52 -18.88 -30.58
N ALA A 187 -25.34 -18.25 -30.46
CA ALA A 187 -25.20 -16.79 -30.36
C ALA A 187 -24.84 -16.08 -31.68
N ASP A 188 -24.69 -16.81 -32.79
CA ASP A 188 -24.29 -16.25 -34.10
C ASP A 188 -25.40 -16.34 -35.19
N GLN A 189 -26.68 -16.29 -34.81
CA GLN A 189 -27.74 -15.93 -35.77
C GLN A 189 -28.12 -14.46 -35.59
N GLU A 190 -27.24 -13.64 -36.15
CA GLU A 190 -27.42 -12.25 -36.52
C GLU A 190 -28.67 -12.12 -37.40
N SER A 191 -29.71 -11.49 -36.87
CA SER A 191 -30.89 -11.06 -37.63
C SER A 191 -30.58 -9.76 -38.37
N ASP A 192 -30.49 -9.82 -39.70
CA ASP A 192 -31.11 -8.89 -40.68
C ASP A 192 -30.65 -9.26 -42.11
N PRO A 193 -31.44 -9.00 -43.19
CA PRO A 193 -32.71 -8.26 -43.28
C PRO A 193 -33.93 -9.09 -43.73
#